data_AF-A0A4V0KGI5-F1
#
_entry.id   AF-A0A4V0KGI5-F1
#
_cell.length_a   1.000
_cell.length_b   1.000
_cell.length_c   1.000
_cell.angle_alpha   90.00
_cell.angle_beta   90.00
_cell.angle_gamma   90.00
#
_symmetry.space_group_name_H-M   'P 1'
#
loop_
_entity.id
_entity.type
_entity.pdbx_description
1 polymer ?
#
loop_
_entity_poly.entity_id
_entity_poly.type
_entity_poly.pdbx_seq_one_letter_code
_entity_poly.pdbx_strand_id
1 'polypeptide(L)'
;MVNALLVCLLSITIIQKNNLIFYQYIYIWLFLTILCNTIIVVNLCYGNEKREKWKNNDFFPFISCSLTIGECYKGEALSSLSKIIKNKKNDKFYNFPKKTELLFYFLKLFLCTYVENFFSFFFLPFLSTLMFLKYDIFRYEIAKLSLIFVNTFAISSVCLKYVKINILSYFLCHISLFAVTLAIIKVQENVFICFLVFMVIFAFYHILLIATFCLANKAFSFMNGVLISTIGTIFLAVSLYSLTYDYLNIKLFAGPFFLVLSKLILSIGLYGGYCAYFIQNGDEKKMNKRKIIMSTFLFFFYNIYNFFFKEYNTGNIDGGNFVYYTMRLIKMNNNFILIISWFLITILYLIFINILTKKGTNLICVRKHYHFLLFLNTNLAFWAGKVELLTIVLSFILPLFILIEILRKNYENAFDSNNWLNLFFTRFIDDRDRHGLILTHIYLLAGAYLPIAADVIFSNTHYIYDKKEIRYLFRETNLFLYCSGLYSICIGDSFAAIGGRLYLTPKITNTNNKSYLGFFFFFCTTFVSLLFFSYLQKPDFTNVKECFIISLFGAIFEAYLNDIDNLLLPIFSFCVYLCFEE
;
A
#
# COMPACT_ATOMS: atom_id res chain seq x y z
N MET A 1 -14.59 -12.56 11.79
CA MET A 1 -13.41 -12.71 12.66
C MET A 1 -12.42 -11.56 12.50
N VAL A 2 -11.90 -11.26 11.29
CA VAL A 2 -10.94 -10.16 11.06
C VAL A 2 -11.37 -8.82 11.69
N ASN A 3 -12.64 -8.43 11.54
CA ASN A 3 -13.18 -7.22 12.18
C ASN A 3 -13.11 -7.27 13.72
N ALA A 4 -13.46 -8.41 14.32
CA ALA A 4 -13.41 -8.60 15.78
C ALA A 4 -11.97 -8.55 16.30
N LEU A 5 -11.03 -9.11 15.53
CA LEU A 5 -9.60 -9.08 15.83
C LEU A 5 -9.02 -7.66 15.76
N LEU A 6 -9.46 -6.84 14.80
CA LEU A 6 -9.11 -5.42 14.75
C LEU A 6 -9.68 -4.64 15.96
N VAL A 7 -10.93 -4.89 16.35
CA VAL A 7 -11.55 -4.28 17.55
C VAL A 7 -10.80 -4.68 18.82
N CYS A 8 -10.39 -5.95 18.92
CA CYS A 8 -9.59 -6.46 20.03
C CYS A 8 -8.24 -5.74 20.12
N LEU A 9 -7.51 -5.65 19.01
CA LEU A 9 -6.24 -4.90 18.96
C LEU A 9 -6.42 -3.44 19.37
N LEU A 10 -7.39 -2.75 18.78
CA LEU A 10 -7.71 -1.37 19.14
C LEU A 10 -7.94 -1.22 20.65
N SER A 11 -8.77 -2.09 21.23
CA SER A 11 -9.10 -2.04 22.66
C SER A 11 -7.86 -2.28 23.54
N ILE A 12 -7.02 -3.25 23.19
CA ILE A 12 -5.78 -3.54 23.92
C ILE A 12 -4.81 -2.37 23.81
N THR A 13 -4.61 -1.81 22.62
CA THR A 13 -3.73 -0.65 22.40
C THR A 13 -4.19 0.55 23.22
N ILE A 14 -5.50 0.81 23.28
CA ILE A 14 -6.08 1.89 24.07
C ILE A 14 -5.70 1.73 25.55
N ILE A 15 -5.90 0.51 26.09
CA ILE A 15 -5.62 0.21 27.49
C ILE A 15 -4.12 0.31 27.78
N GLN A 16 -3.27 -0.25 26.91
CA GLN A 16 -1.82 -0.29 27.13
C GLN A 16 -1.16 1.08 26.99
N LYS A 17 -1.51 1.84 25.96
CA LYS A 17 -0.83 3.12 25.69
C LYS A 17 -1.39 4.27 26.53
N ASN A 18 -2.61 4.16 27.06
CA ASN A 18 -3.30 5.15 27.91
C ASN A 18 -3.05 6.61 27.48
N ASN A 19 -3.04 6.89 26.17
CA ASN A 19 -2.57 8.14 25.62
C ASN A 19 -3.73 8.96 25.07
N LEU A 20 -3.97 10.16 25.64
CA LEU A 20 -4.97 11.13 25.19
C LEU A 20 -4.89 11.43 23.69
N ILE A 21 -3.68 11.44 23.13
CA ILE A 21 -3.42 11.68 21.71
C ILE A 21 -4.07 10.60 20.84
N PHE A 22 -4.04 9.34 21.29
CA PHE A 22 -4.62 8.21 20.57
C PHE A 22 -6.14 8.33 20.48
N TYR A 23 -6.79 8.70 21.59
CA TYR A 23 -8.23 8.98 21.62
C TYR A 23 -8.60 10.13 20.69
N GLN A 24 -7.84 11.24 20.73
CA GLN A 24 -8.10 12.41 19.91
C GLN A 24 -8.06 12.07 18.41
N TYR A 25 -7.08 11.30 17.95
CA TYR A 25 -7.02 10.88 16.55
C TYR A 25 -8.17 9.96 16.16
N ILE A 26 -8.54 8.98 16.99
CA ILE A 26 -9.70 8.12 16.70
C ILE A 26 -10.98 8.95 16.55
N TYR A 27 -11.21 9.94 17.41
CA TYR A 27 -12.36 10.82 17.31
C TYR A 27 -12.32 11.71 16.07
N ILE A 28 -11.16 12.26 15.73
CA ILE A 28 -10.96 13.01 14.48
C ILE A 28 -11.28 12.12 13.28
N TRP A 29 -10.82 10.87 13.28
CA TRP A 29 -11.09 9.91 12.21
C TRP A 29 -12.58 9.61 12.08
N LEU A 30 -13.26 9.29 13.17
CA LEU A 30 -14.70 9.07 13.20
C LEU A 30 -15.48 10.31 12.74
N PHE A 31 -15.06 11.50 13.14
CA PHE A 31 -15.70 12.75 12.72
C PHE A 31 -15.54 13.01 11.22
N LEU A 32 -14.29 12.96 10.71
CA LEU A 32 -13.99 13.14 9.28
C LEU A 32 -14.74 12.13 8.42
N THR A 33 -14.91 10.92 8.92
CA THR A 33 -15.70 9.86 8.30
C THR A 33 -17.16 10.26 8.13
N ILE A 34 -17.82 10.63 9.23
CA ILE A 34 -19.22 11.04 9.21
C ILE A 34 -19.38 12.24 8.29
N LEU A 35 -18.48 13.22 8.39
CA LEU A 35 -18.46 14.41 7.55
C LEU A 35 -18.36 14.05 6.07
N CYS A 36 -17.39 13.22 5.66
CA CYS A 36 -17.24 12.74 4.29
C CYS A 36 -18.55 12.16 3.74
N ASN A 37 -19.24 11.31 4.50
CA ASN A 37 -20.53 10.76 4.05
C ASN A 37 -21.59 11.84 3.90
N THR A 38 -21.70 12.73 4.89
CA THR A 38 -22.74 13.78 4.85
C THR A 38 -22.55 14.65 3.62
N ILE A 39 -21.33 15.07 3.32
CA ILE A 39 -21.02 15.89 2.14
C ILE A 39 -21.32 15.13 0.85
N ILE A 40 -20.93 13.84 0.76
CA ILE A 40 -21.21 13.01 -0.41
C ILE A 40 -22.72 12.83 -0.62
N VAL A 41 -23.48 12.47 0.42
CA VAL A 41 -24.93 12.24 0.34
C VAL A 41 -25.67 13.54 0.00
N VAL A 42 -25.31 14.65 0.62
CA VAL A 42 -25.87 15.97 0.30
C VAL A 42 -25.61 16.31 -1.17
N ASN A 43 -24.39 16.13 -1.67
CA ASN A 43 -24.05 16.38 -3.07
C ASN A 43 -24.84 15.48 -4.05
N LEU A 44 -25.13 14.23 -3.67
CA LEU A 44 -25.94 13.32 -4.49
C LEU A 44 -27.40 13.76 -4.55
N CYS A 45 -27.99 14.14 -3.41
CA CYS A 45 -29.37 14.59 -3.36
C CYS A 45 -29.58 15.90 -4.15
N TYR A 46 -28.66 16.87 -4.00
CA TYR A 46 -28.74 18.13 -4.75
C TYR A 46 -28.38 17.98 -6.23
N GLY A 47 -27.52 17.03 -6.60
CA GLY A 47 -27.18 16.74 -7.99
C GLY A 47 -28.35 16.20 -8.81
N ASN A 48 -29.25 15.43 -8.19
CA ASN A 48 -30.45 14.90 -8.84
C ASN A 48 -31.55 15.95 -9.04
N GLU A 49 -31.80 16.82 -8.05
CA GLU A 49 -32.76 17.93 -8.20
C GLU A 49 -32.33 18.91 -9.31
N LYS A 50 -31.03 19.17 -9.46
CA LYS A 50 -30.52 20.02 -10.55
C LYS A 50 -30.58 19.34 -11.92
N ARG A 51 -30.41 18.01 -12.01
CA ARG A 51 -30.58 17.28 -13.29
C ARG A 51 -32.00 17.36 -13.85
N GLU A 52 -33.02 17.42 -12.98
CA GLU A 52 -34.41 17.63 -13.42
C GLU A 52 -34.65 19.07 -13.89
N LYS A 53 -34.02 20.08 -13.26
CA LYS A 53 -34.12 21.48 -13.70
C LYS A 53 -33.25 21.83 -14.92
N TRP A 54 -32.11 21.16 -15.09
CA TRP A 54 -31.13 21.47 -16.15
C TRP A 54 -31.43 20.79 -17.48
N LYS A 55 -32.43 19.90 -17.55
CA LYS A 55 -32.98 19.44 -18.83
C LYS A 55 -33.70 20.53 -19.62
N ASN A 56 -34.01 21.67 -19.01
CA ASN A 56 -34.85 22.71 -19.62
C ASN A 56 -34.10 23.98 -20.07
N ASN A 57 -32.79 24.13 -19.82
CA ASN A 57 -32.06 25.35 -20.19
C ASN A 57 -30.74 25.04 -20.92
N ASP A 58 -30.71 25.31 -22.23
CA ASP A 58 -29.60 25.12 -23.17
C ASP A 58 -28.47 26.19 -23.05
N PHE A 59 -27.98 26.49 -21.85
CA PHE A 59 -27.11 27.69 -21.67
C PHE A 59 -25.74 27.50 -20.99
N PHE A 60 -25.18 26.29 -20.92
CA PHE A 60 -23.78 26.12 -20.47
C PHE A 60 -22.99 25.08 -21.29
N PRO A 61 -22.26 25.50 -22.34
CA PRO A 61 -21.51 24.59 -23.22
C PRO A 61 -20.16 24.12 -22.65
N PHE A 62 -19.74 24.58 -21.46
CA PHE A 62 -18.42 24.25 -20.87
C PHE A 62 -18.44 23.15 -19.78
N ILE A 63 -19.61 22.63 -19.38
CA ILE A 63 -19.74 21.57 -18.34
C ILE A 63 -20.32 20.28 -18.96
N SER A 64 -20.01 20.01 -20.23
CA SER A 64 -20.40 18.78 -20.94
C SER A 64 -19.34 17.68 -20.89
N CYS A 65 -18.28 17.83 -20.07
CA CYS A 65 -17.37 16.71 -19.78
C CYS A 65 -18.07 15.68 -18.90
N SER A 66 -18.66 14.69 -19.55
CA SER A 66 -19.32 13.50 -19.00
C SER A 66 -18.37 12.51 -18.32
N LEU A 67 -17.31 13.00 -17.68
CA LEU A 67 -16.39 12.17 -16.91
C LEU A 67 -17.01 11.88 -15.53
N THR A 68 -17.37 10.63 -15.34
CA THR A 68 -17.94 10.11 -14.09
C THR A 68 -16.98 9.08 -13.50
N ILE A 69 -16.76 9.14 -12.19
CA ILE A 69 -15.98 8.17 -11.42
C ILE A 69 -16.93 7.39 -10.51
N GLY A 70 -16.64 6.11 -10.29
CA GLY A 70 -17.42 5.21 -9.45
C GLY A 70 -18.31 4.26 -10.24
N GLU A 71 -19.10 3.46 -9.54
CA GLU A 71 -19.86 2.33 -10.12
C GLU A 71 -18.97 1.18 -10.65
N CYS A 72 -17.79 0.97 -10.05
CA CYS A 72 -16.82 -0.06 -10.43
C CYS A 72 -17.29 -1.53 -10.26
N TYR A 73 -18.59 -1.74 -9.98
CA TYR A 73 -19.25 -2.98 -9.58
C TYR A 73 -19.68 -3.94 -10.67
N LYS A 74 -19.47 -3.62 -11.95
CA LYS A 74 -19.92 -4.50 -13.03
C LYS A 74 -19.11 -5.81 -13.02
N GLY A 75 -19.43 -6.73 -12.09
CA GLY A 75 -18.80 -8.05 -11.94
C GLY A 75 -18.62 -8.58 -10.50
N GLU A 76 -18.62 -7.75 -9.44
CA GLU A 76 -18.36 -8.24 -8.08
C GLU A 76 -19.60 -8.80 -7.38
N ALA A 77 -19.47 -9.94 -6.71
CA ALA A 77 -20.55 -10.58 -5.97
C ALA A 77 -20.93 -9.72 -4.74
N LEU A 78 -22.14 -9.16 -4.77
CA LEU A 78 -22.71 -8.41 -3.66
C LEU A 78 -22.97 -9.33 -2.44
N SER A 79 -22.66 -8.80 -1.25
CA SER A 79 -22.97 -9.40 0.06
C SER A 79 -24.48 -9.71 0.20
N SER A 80 -24.82 -10.61 1.14
CA SER A 80 -26.23 -10.92 1.47
C SER A 80 -26.99 -9.68 1.94
N LEU A 81 -26.36 -8.78 2.71
CA LEU A 81 -26.97 -7.54 3.20
C LEU A 81 -27.31 -6.60 2.04
N SER A 82 -26.39 -6.41 1.10
CA SER A 82 -26.62 -5.58 -0.08
C SER A 82 -27.61 -6.20 -1.09
N LYS A 83 -27.77 -7.54 -1.09
CA LYS A 83 -28.84 -8.26 -1.81
C LYS A 83 -30.22 -8.08 -1.17
N ILE A 84 -30.32 -8.15 0.17
CA ILE A 84 -31.57 -7.85 0.91
C ILE A 84 -32.02 -6.40 0.65
N ILE A 85 -31.04 -5.51 0.45
CA ILE A 85 -31.23 -4.09 0.16
C ILE A 85 -31.67 -3.81 -1.29
N LYS A 86 -31.32 -4.68 -2.25
CA LYS A 86 -31.85 -4.68 -3.62
C LYS A 86 -33.25 -5.32 -3.61
N ASN A 87 -34.27 -4.55 -3.28
CA ASN A 87 -35.64 -5.04 -3.33
C ASN A 87 -36.04 -5.41 -4.76
N LYS A 88 -36.84 -6.48 -4.87
CA LYS A 88 -37.05 -7.35 -6.04
C LYS A 88 -37.71 -6.74 -7.29
N LYS A 89 -37.75 -5.42 -7.49
CA LYS A 89 -38.46 -4.82 -8.65
C LYS A 89 -38.02 -3.43 -9.16
N ASN A 90 -36.91 -2.85 -8.71
CA ASN A 90 -36.37 -1.65 -9.37
C ASN A 90 -34.85 -1.67 -9.44
N ASP A 91 -34.36 -1.83 -10.66
CA ASP A 91 -32.95 -1.74 -11.02
C ASP A 91 -32.47 -0.30 -10.91
N LYS A 92 -31.78 0.00 -9.80
CA LYS A 92 -30.74 1.03 -9.60
C LYS A 92 -30.86 1.57 -8.18
N PHE A 93 -29.72 1.68 -7.49
CA PHE A 93 -29.58 2.46 -6.25
C PHE A 93 -29.94 3.96 -6.42
N TYR A 94 -30.38 4.40 -7.61
CA TYR A 94 -30.39 5.79 -8.06
C TYR A 94 -31.77 6.45 -8.23
N ASN A 95 -32.88 5.77 -7.98
CA ASN A 95 -34.17 6.48 -7.95
C ASN A 95 -34.38 7.02 -6.54
N PHE A 96 -33.92 8.25 -6.30
CA PHE A 96 -34.10 9.01 -5.07
C PHE A 96 -35.42 9.80 -5.13
N PRO A 97 -36.49 9.41 -4.42
CA PRO A 97 -37.67 10.25 -4.25
C PRO A 97 -37.55 11.14 -3.01
N LYS A 98 -38.42 12.16 -2.97
CA LYS A 98 -38.60 13.29 -2.03
C LYS A 98 -37.95 13.28 -0.62
N LYS A 99 -37.68 14.51 -0.16
CA LYS A 99 -37.07 15.04 1.09
C LYS A 99 -37.21 14.26 2.41
N THR A 100 -38.17 13.35 2.58
CA THR A 100 -38.38 12.60 3.84
C THR A 100 -37.57 11.29 3.91
N GLU A 101 -37.02 10.79 2.81
CA GLU A 101 -36.24 9.53 2.80
C GLU A 101 -34.71 9.72 2.96
N LEU A 102 -34.23 10.97 3.08
CA LEU A 102 -32.78 11.29 3.05
C LEU A 102 -32.01 10.70 4.24
N LEU A 103 -32.61 10.72 5.44
CA LEU A 103 -32.02 10.10 6.65
C LEU A 103 -31.94 8.57 6.50
N PHE A 104 -32.99 7.94 5.96
CA PHE A 104 -33.04 6.49 5.75
C PHE A 104 -31.99 6.03 4.73
N TYR A 105 -31.85 6.75 3.61
CA TYR A 105 -30.82 6.44 2.61
C TYR A 105 -29.41 6.77 3.09
N PHE A 106 -29.21 7.85 3.86
CA PHE A 106 -27.94 8.14 4.52
C PHE A 106 -27.54 6.97 5.42
N LEU A 107 -28.46 6.53 6.29
CA LEU A 107 -28.20 5.46 7.25
C LEU A 107 -27.98 4.12 6.54
N LYS A 108 -28.66 3.88 5.41
CA LYS A 108 -28.48 2.70 4.55
C LYS A 108 -27.13 2.70 3.83
N LEU A 109 -26.74 3.83 3.22
CA LEU A 109 -25.42 3.97 2.59
C LEU A 109 -24.32 3.81 3.63
N PHE A 110 -24.49 4.46 4.79
CA PHE A 110 -23.60 4.34 5.95
C PHE A 110 -23.46 2.88 6.38
N LEU A 111 -24.55 2.15 6.60
CA LEU A 111 -24.47 0.76 7.05
C LEU A 111 -23.75 -0.13 6.02
N CYS A 112 -24.01 0.06 4.72
CA CYS A 112 -23.29 -0.64 3.66
C CYS A 112 -21.80 -0.27 3.58
N THR A 113 -21.45 1.02 3.67
CA THR A 113 -20.05 1.46 3.58
C THR A 113 -19.25 1.03 4.79
N TYR A 114 -19.79 1.16 6.00
CA TYR A 114 -19.06 0.97 7.25
C TYR A 114 -19.08 -0.45 7.78
N VAL A 115 -20.21 -1.14 7.74
CA VAL A 115 -20.32 -2.49 8.31
C VAL A 115 -19.66 -3.52 7.38
N GLU A 116 -19.85 -3.39 6.07
CA GLU A 116 -19.29 -4.34 5.10
C GLU A 116 -17.79 -4.16 4.88
N ASN A 117 -17.27 -2.94 5.03
CA ASN A 117 -15.88 -2.61 4.77
C ASN A 117 -15.12 -2.20 6.04
N PHE A 118 -15.61 -2.63 7.22
CA PHE A 118 -15.10 -2.24 8.53
C PHE A 118 -13.58 -2.35 8.66
N PHE A 119 -12.98 -3.46 8.19
CA PHE A 119 -11.53 -3.65 8.27
C PHE A 119 -10.78 -2.55 7.51
N SER A 120 -11.01 -2.38 6.21
CA SER A 120 -10.34 -1.34 5.43
C SER A 120 -10.61 0.06 5.96
N PHE A 121 -11.80 0.25 6.55
CA PHE A 121 -12.21 1.51 7.13
C PHE A 121 -11.39 1.92 8.35
N PHE A 122 -11.21 1.00 9.30
CA PHE A 122 -10.57 1.30 10.58
C PHE A 122 -9.09 0.94 10.62
N PHE A 123 -8.65 -0.07 9.84
CA PHE A 123 -7.27 -0.53 9.85
C PHE A 123 -6.28 0.54 9.40
N LEU A 124 -6.60 1.29 8.34
CA LEU A 124 -5.68 2.30 7.78
C LEU A 124 -5.54 3.54 8.68
N PRO A 125 -6.63 4.13 9.22
CA PRO A 125 -6.51 5.15 10.27
C PRO A 125 -5.81 4.64 11.53
N PHE A 126 -6.06 3.39 11.93
CA PHE A 126 -5.40 2.80 13.10
C PHE A 126 -3.88 2.66 12.88
N LEU A 127 -3.45 2.09 11.76
CA LEU A 127 -2.04 2.03 11.35
C LEU A 127 -1.41 3.42 11.34
N SER A 128 -2.10 4.39 10.75
CA SER A 128 -1.64 5.79 10.71
C SER A 128 -1.45 6.39 12.10
N THR A 129 -2.36 6.08 13.02
CA THR A 129 -2.28 6.54 14.42
C THR A 129 -1.11 5.87 15.16
N LEU A 130 -0.86 4.58 14.93
CA LEU A 130 0.32 3.90 15.47
C LEU A 130 1.63 4.49 14.94
N MET A 131 1.67 4.86 13.66
CA MET A 131 2.82 5.54 13.06
C MET A 131 3.03 6.93 13.66
N PHE A 132 1.96 7.69 13.90
CA PHE A 132 2.03 8.97 14.62
C PHE A 132 2.59 8.83 16.03
N LEU A 133 2.26 7.75 16.74
CA LEU A 133 2.76 7.52 18.08
C LEU A 133 4.22 7.06 18.09
N LYS A 134 4.65 6.28 17.09
CA LYS A 134 6.01 5.74 17.05
C LYS A 134 7.05 6.74 16.53
N TYR A 135 6.71 7.51 15.50
CA TYR A 135 7.70 8.29 14.75
C TYR A 135 7.52 9.80 14.93
N ASP A 136 8.49 10.45 15.59
CA ASP A 136 8.44 11.92 15.80
C ASP A 136 8.48 12.77 14.52
N ILE A 137 8.84 12.21 13.36
CA ILE A 137 8.71 12.92 12.08
C ILE A 137 7.27 13.42 11.84
N PHE A 138 6.27 12.76 12.43
CA PHE A 138 4.88 13.21 12.38
C PHE A 138 4.50 14.29 13.40
N ARG A 139 5.46 14.78 14.19
CA ARG A 139 5.29 16.04 14.93
C ARG A 139 5.27 17.24 13.97
N TYR A 140 5.89 17.11 12.80
CA TYR A 140 5.84 18.15 11.77
C TYR A 140 4.48 18.17 11.09
N GLU A 141 3.89 19.37 11.00
CA GLU A 141 2.50 19.55 10.60
C GLU A 141 2.21 19.02 9.19
N ILE A 142 3.14 19.16 8.25
CA ILE A 142 2.98 18.69 6.87
C ILE A 142 3.04 17.17 6.75
N ALA A 143 3.94 16.51 7.48
CA ALA A 143 3.99 15.04 7.52
C ALA A 143 2.73 14.47 8.17
N LYS A 144 2.23 15.15 9.20
CA LYS A 144 0.95 14.81 9.83
C LYS A 144 -0.23 15.00 8.87
N LEU A 145 -0.28 16.14 8.18
CA LEU A 145 -1.33 16.44 7.19
C LEU A 145 -1.34 15.45 6.03
N SER A 146 -0.17 15.03 5.53
CA SER A 146 -0.07 14.13 4.40
C SER A 146 -0.72 12.78 4.70
N LEU A 147 -0.42 12.20 5.87
CA LEU A 147 -1.05 10.97 6.35
C LEU A 147 -2.56 11.17 6.55
N ILE A 148 -2.96 12.37 7.02
CA ILE A 148 -4.37 12.66 7.22
C ILE A 148 -5.12 12.68 5.89
N PHE A 149 -4.56 13.35 4.87
CA PHE A 149 -5.15 13.40 3.54
C PHE A 149 -5.30 12.01 2.92
N VAL A 150 -4.28 11.15 2.99
CA VAL A 150 -4.35 9.78 2.42
C VAL A 150 -5.54 9.00 3.01
N ASN A 151 -5.72 9.04 4.33
CA ASN A 151 -6.84 8.37 4.97
C ASN A 151 -8.18 9.01 4.58
N THR A 152 -8.29 10.35 4.49
CA THR A 152 -9.54 10.98 4.01
C THR A 152 -9.90 10.55 2.59
N PHE A 153 -8.90 10.40 1.71
CA PHE A 153 -9.10 9.91 0.35
C PHE A 153 -9.53 8.45 0.34
N ALA A 154 -8.91 7.60 1.17
CA ALA A 154 -9.32 6.21 1.37
C ALA A 154 -10.81 6.09 1.73
N ILE A 155 -11.20 6.81 2.78
CA ILE A 155 -12.55 6.85 3.34
C ILE A 155 -13.56 7.28 2.28
N SER A 156 -13.26 8.37 1.56
CA SER A 156 -14.13 8.85 0.48
C SER A 156 -14.23 7.87 -0.69
N SER A 157 -13.16 7.12 -0.98
CA SER A 157 -13.11 6.21 -2.13
C SER A 157 -14.00 4.99 -1.92
N VAL A 158 -14.17 4.53 -0.68
CA VAL A 158 -15.12 3.44 -0.36
C VAL A 158 -16.54 3.78 -0.82
N CYS A 159 -16.91 5.07 -0.84
CA CYS A 159 -18.21 5.50 -1.36
C CYS A 159 -18.33 5.40 -2.89
N LEU A 160 -17.21 5.49 -3.64
CA LEU A 160 -17.19 5.32 -5.10
C LEU A 160 -17.51 3.87 -5.50
N LYS A 161 -17.19 2.93 -4.62
CA LYS A 161 -17.80 1.62 -4.58
C LYS A 161 -19.12 1.73 -3.86
N TYR A 162 -20.09 2.54 -4.28
CA TYR A 162 -21.56 2.36 -4.14
C TYR A 162 -22.23 3.38 -5.08
N VAL A 163 -21.53 4.48 -5.34
CA VAL A 163 -22.03 5.66 -6.02
C VAL A 163 -21.15 6.09 -7.20
N LYS A 164 -21.79 6.61 -8.25
CA LYS A 164 -21.22 7.25 -9.43
C LYS A 164 -21.35 8.76 -9.29
N ILE A 165 -20.22 9.45 -9.32
CA ILE A 165 -20.13 10.88 -9.06
C ILE A 165 -19.41 11.55 -10.23
N ASN A 166 -19.79 12.81 -10.54
CA ASN A 166 -19.02 13.64 -11.46
C ASN A 166 -17.65 13.95 -10.84
N ILE A 167 -16.56 13.81 -11.61
CA ILE A 167 -15.20 14.12 -11.15
C ILE A 167 -15.10 15.52 -10.55
N LEU A 168 -15.73 16.52 -11.16
CA LEU A 168 -15.69 17.91 -10.67
C LEU A 168 -16.31 18.01 -9.28
N SER A 169 -17.48 17.39 -9.07
CA SER A 169 -18.16 17.38 -7.77
C SER A 169 -17.35 16.63 -6.71
N TYR A 170 -16.72 15.52 -7.09
CA TYR A 170 -15.83 14.76 -6.23
C TYR A 170 -14.60 15.57 -5.82
N PHE A 171 -13.98 16.29 -6.76
CA PHE A 171 -12.84 17.16 -6.49
C PHE A 171 -13.22 18.36 -5.60
N LEU A 172 -14.36 19.02 -5.86
CA LEU A 172 -14.87 20.10 -5.02
C LEU A 172 -15.17 19.64 -3.59
N CYS A 173 -15.71 18.43 -3.43
CA CYS A 173 -15.90 17.79 -2.12
C CYS A 173 -14.57 17.67 -1.38
N HIS A 174 -13.51 17.21 -2.06
CA HIS A 174 -12.19 17.09 -1.46
C HIS A 174 -11.53 18.42 -1.12
N ILE A 175 -11.75 19.48 -1.91
CA ILE A 175 -11.33 20.84 -1.56
C ILE A 175 -12.03 21.32 -0.27
N SER A 176 -13.33 21.02 -0.12
CA SER A 176 -14.05 21.37 1.10
C SER A 176 -13.52 20.61 2.32
N LEU A 177 -13.20 19.32 2.16
CA LEU A 177 -12.58 18.50 3.20
C LEU A 177 -11.18 19.03 3.56
N PHE A 178 -10.40 19.48 2.58
CA PHE A 178 -9.10 20.12 2.82
C PHE A 178 -9.23 21.35 3.73
N ALA A 179 -10.17 22.26 3.44
CA ALA A 179 -10.39 23.45 4.25
C ALA A 179 -10.81 23.10 5.69
N VAL A 180 -11.72 22.13 5.87
CA VAL A 180 -12.13 21.66 7.19
C VAL A 180 -10.99 20.99 7.95
N THR A 181 -10.18 20.19 7.24
CA THR A 181 -9.04 19.48 7.82
C THR A 181 -8.00 20.46 8.38
N LEU A 182 -7.69 21.53 7.63
CA LEU A 182 -6.82 22.61 8.10
C LEU A 182 -7.39 23.32 9.34
N ALA A 183 -8.69 23.59 9.36
CA ALA A 183 -9.36 24.24 10.49
C ALA A 183 -9.31 23.39 11.76
N ILE A 184 -9.46 22.06 11.65
CA ILE A 184 -9.42 21.13 12.79
C ILE A 184 -8.01 20.98 13.34
N ILE A 185 -7.02 20.83 12.46
CA ILE A 185 -5.63 20.54 12.86
C ILE A 185 -4.89 21.80 13.34
N LYS A 186 -5.37 23.00 12.96
CA LYS A 186 -4.76 24.30 13.30
C LYS A 186 -3.30 24.39 12.87
N VAL A 187 -3.08 24.18 11.57
CA VAL A 187 -1.75 24.20 10.94
C VAL A 187 -1.24 25.64 10.84
N GLN A 188 -0.01 25.87 11.31
CA GLN A 188 0.69 27.15 11.26
C GLN A 188 1.46 27.35 9.94
N GLU A 189 1.70 26.27 9.20
CA GLU A 189 2.37 26.32 7.89
C GLU A 189 1.58 27.09 6.82
N ASN A 190 2.29 27.56 5.78
CA ASN A 190 1.68 28.30 4.69
C ASN A 190 0.60 27.45 3.97
N VAL A 191 -0.61 28.00 3.88
CA VAL A 191 -1.77 27.36 3.23
C VAL A 191 -1.45 26.96 1.79
N PHE A 192 -0.64 27.73 1.07
CA PHE A 192 -0.23 27.40 -0.30
C PHE A 192 0.58 26.11 -0.36
N ILE A 193 1.52 25.91 0.58
CA ILE A 193 2.33 24.70 0.65
C ILE A 193 1.45 23.51 1.03
N CYS A 194 0.55 23.68 2.00
CA CYS A 194 -0.41 22.66 2.39
C CYS A 194 -1.31 22.24 1.21
N PHE A 195 -1.75 23.21 0.41
CA PHE A 195 -2.57 22.96 -0.78
C PHE A 195 -1.80 22.23 -1.88
N LEU A 196 -0.52 22.57 -2.11
CA LEU A 196 0.32 21.87 -3.06
C LEU A 196 0.52 20.41 -2.64
N VAL A 197 0.83 20.16 -1.36
CA VAL A 197 0.96 18.80 -0.80
C VAL A 197 -0.36 18.03 -0.97
N PHE A 198 -1.49 18.66 -0.65
CA PHE A 198 -2.81 18.08 -0.88
C PHE A 198 -3.02 17.67 -2.34
N MET A 199 -2.73 18.56 -3.30
CA MET A 199 -2.93 18.29 -4.72
C MET A 199 -2.05 17.14 -5.24
N VAL A 200 -0.79 17.07 -4.82
CA VAL A 200 0.12 16.00 -5.24
C VAL A 200 -0.33 14.65 -4.67
N ILE A 201 -0.67 14.59 -3.38
CA ILE A 201 -1.16 13.37 -2.73
C ILE A 201 -2.50 12.95 -3.35
N PHE A 202 -3.40 13.89 -3.59
CA PHE A 202 -4.69 13.64 -4.23
C PHE A 202 -4.50 13.05 -5.62
N ALA A 203 -3.67 13.66 -6.46
CA ALA A 203 -3.43 13.20 -7.82
C ALA A 203 -2.83 11.79 -7.82
N PHE A 204 -1.77 11.56 -7.03
CA PHE A 204 -1.11 10.26 -7.00
C PHE A 204 -2.03 9.15 -6.49
N TYR A 205 -2.73 9.39 -5.37
CA TYR A 205 -3.66 8.42 -4.80
C TYR A 205 -4.71 7.99 -5.82
N HIS A 206 -5.35 8.94 -6.51
CA HIS A 206 -6.41 8.63 -7.46
C HIS A 206 -5.87 8.02 -8.76
N ILE A 207 -4.68 8.42 -9.23
CA ILE A 207 -4.00 7.75 -10.35
C ILE A 207 -3.74 6.29 -10.00
N LEU A 208 -3.21 6.00 -8.81
CA LEU A 208 -2.93 4.64 -8.37
C LEU A 208 -4.22 3.84 -8.23
N LEU A 209 -5.26 4.42 -7.61
CA LEU A 209 -6.58 3.81 -7.47
C LEU A 209 -7.13 3.43 -8.85
N ILE A 210 -7.21 4.37 -9.79
CA ILE A 210 -7.70 4.13 -11.16
C ILE A 210 -6.82 3.07 -11.85
N ALA A 211 -5.49 3.22 -11.80
CA ALA A 211 -4.58 2.27 -12.43
C ALA A 211 -4.77 0.84 -11.91
N THR A 212 -4.95 0.64 -10.59
CA THR A 212 -5.21 -0.68 -10.02
C THR A 212 -6.49 -1.29 -10.56
N PHE A 213 -7.56 -0.51 -10.75
CA PHE A 213 -8.80 -1.02 -11.34
C PHE A 213 -8.67 -1.33 -12.82
N CYS A 214 -8.05 -0.43 -13.57
CA CYS A 214 -8.00 -0.49 -15.02
C CYS A 214 -7.03 -1.58 -15.50
N LEU A 215 -5.86 -1.70 -14.88
CA LEU A 215 -4.82 -2.64 -15.28
C LEU A 215 -5.11 -4.06 -14.78
N ALA A 216 -5.79 -4.20 -13.65
CA ALA A 216 -6.06 -5.50 -13.07
C ALA A 216 -7.21 -6.27 -13.71
N ASN A 217 -7.88 -5.74 -14.74
CA ASN A 217 -8.97 -6.44 -15.45
C ASN A 217 -10.01 -7.07 -14.49
N LYS A 218 -10.34 -6.41 -13.38
CA LYS A 218 -11.25 -6.91 -12.31
C LYS A 218 -10.75 -8.12 -11.51
N ALA A 219 -9.45 -8.45 -11.56
CA ALA A 219 -8.84 -9.43 -10.66
C ALA A 219 -8.84 -8.96 -9.20
N PHE A 220 -8.76 -7.63 -8.97
CA PHE A 220 -8.86 -7.08 -7.62
C PHE A 220 -10.28 -6.74 -7.25
N SER A 221 -10.62 -7.07 -5.99
CA SER A 221 -11.75 -6.45 -5.34
C SER A 221 -11.51 -4.94 -5.21
N PHE A 222 -12.59 -4.16 -5.16
CA PHE A 222 -12.44 -2.72 -4.99
C PHE A 222 -11.69 -2.32 -3.73
N MET A 223 -11.91 -3.06 -2.64
CA MET A 223 -11.26 -2.76 -1.37
C MET A 223 -9.75 -3.02 -1.44
N ASN A 224 -9.31 -3.99 -2.24
CA ASN A 224 -7.90 -4.24 -2.48
C ASN A 224 -7.25 -3.06 -3.24
N GLY A 225 -7.95 -2.49 -4.24
CA GLY A 225 -7.49 -1.30 -4.94
C GLY A 225 -7.28 -0.09 -4.02
N VAL A 226 -8.25 0.16 -3.12
CA VAL A 226 -8.15 1.21 -2.08
C VAL A 226 -6.97 0.95 -1.15
N LEU A 227 -6.75 -0.30 -0.76
CA LEU A 227 -5.67 -0.64 0.17
C LEU A 227 -4.28 -0.45 -0.47
N ILE A 228 -4.13 -0.83 -1.74
CA ILE A 228 -2.89 -0.63 -2.48
C ILE A 228 -2.65 0.86 -2.74
N SER A 229 -3.68 1.63 -3.10
CA SER A 229 -3.54 3.08 -3.33
C SER A 229 -3.20 3.83 -2.06
N THR A 230 -3.78 3.46 -0.92
CA THR A 230 -3.45 4.07 0.38
C THR A 230 -2.03 3.77 0.80
N ILE A 231 -1.64 2.49 0.87
CA ILE A 231 -0.26 2.10 1.21
C ILE A 231 0.72 2.80 0.27
N GLY A 232 0.53 2.70 -1.05
CA GLY A 232 1.42 3.32 -2.03
C GLY A 232 1.54 4.84 -1.85
N THR A 233 0.44 5.51 -1.52
CA THR A 233 0.44 6.96 -1.28
C THR A 233 1.07 7.34 0.06
N ILE A 234 0.91 6.53 1.12
CA ILE A 234 1.62 6.75 2.39
C ILE A 234 3.13 6.77 2.11
N PHE A 235 3.65 5.78 1.39
CA PHE A 235 5.07 5.73 1.03
C PHE A 235 5.50 6.87 0.11
N LEU A 236 4.64 7.30 -0.83
CA LEU A 236 4.93 8.49 -1.63
C LEU A 236 5.00 9.75 -0.75
N ALA A 237 4.05 9.95 0.15
CA ALA A 237 3.98 11.12 1.01
C ALA A 237 5.29 11.33 1.81
N VAL A 238 5.92 10.24 2.25
CA VAL A 238 7.25 10.27 2.88
C VAL A 238 8.32 10.80 1.93
N SER A 239 8.28 10.34 0.69
CA SER A 239 9.27 10.69 -0.33
C SER A 239 9.05 12.09 -0.91
N LEU A 240 7.82 12.62 -0.83
CA LEU A 240 7.50 14.02 -1.12
C LEU A 240 7.97 14.96 0.00
N TYR A 241 7.87 14.51 1.26
CA TYR A 241 8.36 15.28 2.40
C TYR A 241 9.84 15.64 2.23
N SER A 242 10.67 14.70 1.75
CA SER A 242 12.08 14.98 1.42
C SER A 242 12.30 16.04 0.33
N LEU A 243 11.33 16.27 -0.56
CA LEU A 243 11.44 17.23 -1.65
C LEU A 243 10.93 18.63 -1.27
N THR A 244 9.99 18.71 -0.32
CA THR A 244 9.30 19.96 0.03
C THR A 244 9.89 20.68 1.24
N TYR A 245 10.80 20.05 1.99
CA TYR A 245 11.23 20.55 3.29
C TYR A 245 12.29 21.68 3.23
N ASP A 246 13.04 21.81 2.13
CA ASP A 246 13.93 22.97 1.92
C ASP A 246 13.18 24.32 1.93
N TYR A 247 11.85 24.29 1.70
CA TYR A 247 10.96 25.44 1.67
C TYR A 247 10.19 25.66 2.98
N LEU A 248 10.45 24.87 4.02
CA LEU A 248 9.83 24.97 5.35
C LEU A 248 10.79 25.63 6.33
N ASN A 249 10.28 26.16 7.45
CA ASN A 249 11.04 26.94 8.43
C ASN A 249 12.23 26.18 9.09
N ILE A 250 12.37 24.89 8.84
CA ILE A 250 13.47 24.04 9.27
C ILE A 250 14.04 23.40 7.99
N LYS A 251 15.36 23.30 7.82
CA LYS A 251 15.96 22.61 6.66
C LYS A 251 16.23 21.15 7.01
N LEU A 252 15.64 20.21 6.26
CA LEU A 252 15.86 18.78 6.37
C LEU A 252 16.48 18.33 5.05
N PHE A 253 17.74 17.96 5.13
CA PHE A 253 18.48 17.48 3.98
C PHE A 253 18.25 16.00 3.85
N ALA A 254 17.33 15.65 2.95
CA ALA A 254 17.15 14.28 2.54
C ALA A 254 18.43 13.77 1.88
N GLY A 255 18.85 12.54 2.21
CA GLY A 255 19.96 11.91 1.51
C GLY A 255 19.67 11.79 0.00
N PRO A 256 20.70 11.82 -0.88
CA PRO A 256 20.53 11.73 -2.33
C PRO A 256 19.79 10.46 -2.77
N PHE A 257 19.86 9.39 -1.97
CA PHE A 257 19.10 8.18 -2.20
C PHE A 257 17.58 8.39 -2.14
N PHE A 258 17.08 9.10 -1.13
CA PHE A 258 15.64 9.32 -0.96
C PHE A 258 15.06 10.19 -2.07
N LEU A 259 15.82 11.19 -2.52
CA LEU A 259 15.42 12.08 -3.59
C LEU A 259 15.37 11.38 -4.96
N VAL A 260 16.34 10.53 -5.28
CA VAL A 260 16.30 9.74 -6.52
C VAL A 260 15.16 8.73 -6.47
N LEU A 261 14.96 8.05 -5.33
CA LEU A 261 13.89 7.07 -5.15
C LEU A 261 12.49 7.71 -5.23
N SER A 262 12.29 8.87 -4.63
CA SER A 262 11.01 9.58 -4.65
C SER A 262 10.59 9.93 -6.08
N LYS A 263 11.52 10.47 -6.85
CA LYS A 263 11.34 10.80 -8.28
C LYS A 263 11.09 9.54 -9.12
N LEU A 264 11.79 8.44 -8.84
CA LEU A 264 11.57 7.15 -9.51
C LEU A 264 10.14 6.65 -9.27
N ILE A 265 9.69 6.58 -8.02
CA ILE A 265 8.34 6.12 -7.66
C ILE A 265 7.27 6.99 -8.31
N LEU A 266 7.42 8.32 -8.24
CA LEU A 266 6.47 9.25 -8.84
C LEU A 266 6.41 9.10 -10.36
N SER A 267 7.56 8.95 -11.03
CA SER A 267 7.61 8.72 -12.48
C SER A 267 6.96 7.40 -12.90
N ILE A 268 7.14 6.32 -12.12
CA ILE A 268 6.50 5.02 -12.37
C ILE A 268 4.99 5.12 -12.20
N GLY A 269 4.52 5.82 -11.15
CA GLY A 269 3.09 6.04 -10.93
C GLY A 269 2.45 6.81 -12.09
N LEU A 270 3.08 7.90 -12.55
CA LEU A 270 2.61 8.66 -13.70
C LEU A 270 2.64 7.85 -15.00
N TYR A 271 3.72 7.11 -15.25
CA TYR A 271 3.84 6.23 -16.41
C TYR A 271 2.77 5.13 -16.42
N GLY A 272 2.59 4.44 -15.30
CA GLY A 272 1.58 3.40 -15.15
C GLY A 272 0.16 3.93 -15.32
N GLY A 273 -0.16 5.08 -14.73
CA GLY A 273 -1.43 5.77 -14.90
C GLY A 273 -1.72 6.17 -16.36
N TYR A 274 -0.72 6.73 -17.04
CA TYR A 274 -0.81 7.06 -18.45
C TYR A 274 -1.07 5.82 -19.31
N CYS A 275 -0.32 4.74 -19.07
CA CYS A 275 -0.51 3.47 -19.78
C CYS A 275 -1.92 2.91 -19.58
N ALA A 276 -2.41 2.91 -18.33
CA ALA A 276 -3.75 2.43 -17.99
C ALA A 276 -4.85 3.19 -18.75
N TYR A 277 -4.73 4.51 -18.86
CA TYR A 277 -5.68 5.35 -19.59
C TYR A 277 -5.77 4.97 -21.08
N PHE A 278 -4.63 4.78 -21.75
CA PHE A 278 -4.61 4.42 -23.17
C PHE A 278 -5.02 2.97 -23.46
N ILE A 279 -4.84 2.07 -22.48
CA ILE A 279 -5.35 0.70 -22.59
C ILE A 279 -6.89 0.69 -22.59
N GLN A 280 -7.55 1.57 -21.83
CA GLN A 280 -9.01 1.59 -21.72
C GLN A 280 -9.73 2.23 -22.91
N ASN A 281 -9.16 3.28 -23.50
CA ASN A 281 -9.78 4.01 -24.61
C ASN A 281 -9.47 3.34 -25.96
N GLY A 282 -9.95 2.11 -26.13
CA GLY A 282 -9.56 1.15 -27.16
C GLY A 282 -10.01 1.42 -28.61
N ASP A 283 -10.64 2.57 -28.89
CA ASP A 283 -11.24 2.83 -30.20
C ASP A 283 -10.21 3.10 -31.32
N GLU A 284 -8.96 3.44 -30.98
CA GLU A 284 -7.87 3.66 -31.95
C GLU A 284 -6.55 2.95 -31.56
N LYS A 285 -6.53 1.61 -31.68
CA LYS A 285 -5.38 0.75 -31.32
C LYS A 285 -4.01 1.25 -31.84
N LYS A 286 -3.95 1.81 -33.06
CA LYS A 286 -2.69 2.24 -33.70
C LYS A 286 -2.15 3.56 -33.13
N MET A 287 -3.02 4.52 -32.82
CA MET A 287 -2.61 5.81 -32.23
C MET A 287 -2.21 5.64 -30.75
N ASN A 288 -2.90 4.77 -30.02
CA ASN A 288 -2.59 4.44 -28.62
C ASN A 288 -1.22 3.76 -28.49
N LYS A 289 -0.84 2.90 -29.45
CA LYS A 289 0.49 2.27 -29.48
C LYS A 289 1.63 3.28 -29.55
N ARG A 290 1.54 4.29 -30.44
CA ARG A 290 2.58 5.35 -30.56
C ARG A 290 2.71 6.15 -29.26
N LYS A 291 1.59 6.46 -28.59
CA LYS A 291 1.58 7.21 -27.33
C LYS A 291 2.20 6.42 -26.18
N ILE A 292 1.90 5.12 -26.05
CA ILE A 292 2.52 4.24 -25.04
C ILE A 292 4.03 4.13 -25.27
N ILE A 293 4.47 3.95 -26.51
CA ILE A 293 5.91 3.90 -26.86
C ILE A 293 6.59 5.22 -26.48
N MET A 294 6.03 6.36 -26.87
CA MET A 294 6.58 7.68 -26.53
C MET A 294 6.66 7.90 -25.02
N SER A 295 5.60 7.54 -24.28
CA SER A 295 5.58 7.62 -22.82
C SER A 295 6.65 6.74 -22.17
N THR A 296 6.89 5.55 -22.72
CA THR A 296 7.95 4.64 -22.25
C THR A 296 9.34 5.25 -22.47
N PHE A 297 9.59 5.84 -23.64
CA PHE A 297 10.85 6.57 -23.90
C PHE A 297 11.05 7.76 -22.96
N LEU A 298 10.02 8.58 -22.77
CA LEU A 298 10.07 9.73 -21.85
C LEU A 298 10.34 9.28 -20.41
N PHE A 299 9.70 8.19 -19.97
CA PHE A 299 9.92 7.57 -18.66
C PHE A 299 11.38 7.16 -18.45
N PHE A 300 11.97 6.42 -19.39
CA PHE A 300 13.37 5.99 -19.28
C PHE A 300 14.33 7.17 -19.35
N PHE A 301 14.08 8.13 -20.25
CA PHE A 301 14.92 9.32 -20.38
C PHE A 301 14.93 10.17 -19.10
N TYR A 302 13.75 10.42 -18.52
CA TYR A 302 13.63 11.15 -17.25
C TYR A 302 14.37 10.44 -16.11
N ASN A 303 14.23 9.11 -16.01
CA ASN A 303 14.88 8.37 -14.92
C ASN A 303 16.40 8.27 -15.10
N ILE A 304 16.90 8.10 -16.32
CA ILE A 304 18.34 8.19 -16.60
C ILE A 304 18.85 9.57 -16.18
N TYR A 305 18.18 10.64 -16.60
CA TYR A 305 18.52 12.00 -16.18
C TYR A 305 18.53 12.13 -14.65
N ASN A 306 17.50 11.62 -13.98
CA ASN A 306 17.38 11.65 -12.52
C ASN A 306 18.55 10.95 -11.80
N PHE A 307 19.02 9.80 -12.29
CA PHE A 307 20.16 9.08 -11.72
C PHE A 307 21.48 9.84 -11.84
N PHE A 308 21.69 10.55 -12.94
CA PHE A 308 22.93 11.28 -13.21
C PHE A 308 22.91 12.72 -12.72
N PHE A 309 21.76 13.26 -12.32
CA PHE A 309 21.66 14.64 -11.88
C PHE A 309 22.45 14.88 -10.59
N LYS A 310 23.21 15.98 -10.54
CA LYS A 310 23.87 16.44 -9.31
C LYS A 310 22.80 17.03 -8.41
N GLU A 311 22.47 16.32 -7.35
CA GLU A 311 21.71 16.91 -6.26
C GLU A 311 22.69 17.65 -5.36
N TYR A 312 22.55 18.98 -5.36
CA TYR A 312 23.27 19.84 -4.44
C TYR A 312 22.69 19.63 -3.04
N ASN A 313 23.26 18.68 -2.29
CA ASN A 313 23.09 18.68 -0.84
C ASN A 313 23.72 19.97 -0.31
N THR A 314 22.90 20.96 0.03
CA THR A 314 23.37 22.27 0.52
C THR A 314 24.03 22.21 1.90
N GLY A 315 24.34 21.02 2.41
CA GLY A 315 25.14 20.77 3.62
C GLY A 315 26.31 19.79 3.46
N ASN A 316 26.60 19.30 2.24
CA ASN A 316 27.76 18.43 1.97
C ASN A 316 28.75 19.13 1.05
N ILE A 317 29.93 19.46 1.57
CA ILE A 317 31.01 20.17 0.86
C ILE A 317 31.52 19.35 -0.35
N ASP A 318 31.29 18.02 -0.34
CA ASP A 318 31.56 17.13 -1.47
C ASP A 318 30.27 16.79 -2.24
N GLY A 319 29.91 17.65 -3.20
CA GLY A 319 28.76 17.50 -4.10
C GLY A 319 28.89 16.34 -5.10
N GLY A 320 28.76 15.10 -4.62
CA GLY A 320 28.74 13.89 -5.43
C GLY A 320 27.35 13.49 -5.91
N ASN A 321 27.22 13.07 -7.18
CA ASN A 321 25.97 12.55 -7.74
C ASN A 321 25.55 11.24 -7.04
N PHE A 322 24.29 10.84 -7.15
CA PHE A 322 23.78 9.56 -6.60
C PHE A 322 24.64 8.33 -7.00
N VAL A 323 25.14 8.30 -8.24
CA VAL A 323 26.06 7.26 -8.73
C VAL A 323 27.34 7.18 -7.89
N TYR A 324 27.88 8.33 -7.46
CA TYR A 324 29.07 8.36 -6.60
C TYR A 324 28.75 7.80 -5.21
N TYR A 325 27.60 8.19 -4.63
CA TYR A 325 27.13 7.66 -3.34
C TYR A 325 26.94 6.15 -3.37
N THR A 326 26.26 5.62 -4.38
CA THR A 326 26.05 4.17 -4.56
C THR A 326 27.36 3.42 -4.77
N MET A 327 28.28 3.94 -5.58
CA MET A 327 29.60 3.33 -5.77
C MET A 327 30.42 3.31 -4.48
N ARG A 328 30.34 4.38 -3.67
CA ARG A 328 30.98 4.40 -2.34
C ARG A 328 30.36 3.35 -1.42
N LEU A 329 29.03 3.26 -1.36
CA LEU A 329 28.33 2.24 -0.58
C LEU A 329 28.71 0.81 -0.99
N ILE A 330 28.78 0.52 -2.29
CA ILE A 330 29.18 -0.81 -2.80
C ILE A 330 30.60 -1.16 -2.36
N LYS A 331 31.51 -0.17 -2.38
CA LYS A 331 32.92 -0.33 -1.98
C LYS A 331 33.14 -0.36 -0.46
N MET A 332 32.21 0.12 0.34
CA MET A 332 32.34 0.15 1.81
C MET A 332 32.15 -1.23 2.44
N ASN A 333 32.96 -1.52 3.47
CA ASN A 333 32.76 -2.57 4.47
C ASN A 333 32.29 -3.93 3.92
N ASN A 334 32.95 -4.43 2.86
CA ASN A 334 32.67 -5.72 2.22
C ASN A 334 31.23 -5.90 1.71
N ASN A 335 30.48 -4.81 1.48
CA ASN A 335 29.12 -4.86 0.92
C ASN A 335 29.07 -5.62 -0.42
N PHE A 336 30.14 -5.53 -1.21
CA PHE A 336 30.30 -6.31 -2.44
C PHE A 336 30.21 -7.83 -2.24
N ILE A 337 30.74 -8.37 -1.13
CA ILE A 337 30.66 -9.81 -0.82
C ILE A 337 29.21 -10.22 -0.59
N LEU A 338 28.44 -9.40 0.14
CA LEU A 338 27.01 -9.64 0.39
C LEU A 338 26.21 -9.60 -0.92
N ILE A 339 26.49 -8.63 -1.80
CA ILE A 339 25.85 -8.51 -3.12
C ILE A 339 26.15 -9.75 -3.99
N ILE A 340 27.41 -10.17 -4.08
CA ILE A 340 27.78 -11.40 -4.80
C ILE A 340 27.05 -12.61 -4.21
N SER A 341 27.03 -12.72 -2.88
CA SER A 341 26.39 -13.84 -2.19
C SER A 341 24.90 -13.90 -2.50
N TRP A 342 24.19 -12.77 -2.46
CA TRP A 342 22.78 -12.69 -2.88
C TRP A 342 22.59 -13.13 -4.32
N PHE A 343 23.45 -12.67 -5.24
CA PHE A 343 23.34 -13.03 -6.65
C PHE A 343 23.56 -14.54 -6.87
N LEU A 344 24.60 -15.11 -6.25
CA LEU A 344 24.93 -16.53 -6.33
C LEU A 344 23.82 -17.40 -5.74
N ILE A 345 23.33 -17.07 -4.54
CA ILE A 345 22.21 -17.76 -3.89
C ILE A 345 20.97 -17.69 -4.78
N THR A 346 20.63 -16.50 -5.30
CA THR A 346 19.46 -16.31 -6.16
C THR A 346 19.55 -17.17 -7.42
N ILE A 347 20.70 -17.18 -8.12
CA ILE A 347 20.88 -18.01 -9.32
C ILE A 347 20.74 -19.49 -9.00
N LEU A 348 21.47 -19.98 -7.99
CA LEU A 348 21.43 -21.40 -7.61
C LEU A 348 20.01 -21.83 -7.24
N TYR A 349 19.29 -20.97 -6.51
CA TYR A 349 17.94 -21.25 -6.07
C TYR A 349 16.92 -21.19 -7.22
N LEU A 350 17.09 -20.28 -8.18
CA LEU A 350 16.27 -20.26 -9.40
C LEU A 350 16.50 -21.50 -10.27
N ILE A 351 17.74 -21.99 -10.39
CA ILE A 351 18.04 -23.26 -11.06
C ILE A 351 17.34 -24.41 -10.34
N PHE A 352 17.42 -24.45 -9.01
CA PHE A 352 16.75 -25.46 -8.19
C PHE A 352 15.22 -25.44 -8.37
N ILE A 353 14.60 -24.26 -8.29
CA ILE A 353 13.17 -24.09 -8.54
C ILE A 353 12.79 -24.59 -9.94
N ASN A 354 13.58 -24.26 -10.97
CA ASN A 354 13.33 -24.71 -12.34
C ASN A 354 13.44 -26.24 -12.50
N ILE A 355 14.30 -26.89 -11.72
CA ILE A 355 14.36 -28.37 -11.66
C ILE A 355 13.09 -28.92 -11.00
N LEU A 356 12.62 -28.32 -9.92
CA LEU A 356 11.40 -28.74 -9.22
C LEU A 356 10.15 -28.58 -10.10
N THR A 357 10.04 -27.48 -10.86
CA THR A 357 8.91 -27.26 -11.76
C THR A 357 8.91 -28.29 -12.89
N LYS A 358 10.08 -28.61 -13.46
CA LYS A 358 10.22 -29.67 -14.47
C LYS A 358 9.83 -31.06 -13.95
N LYS A 359 10.03 -31.33 -12.66
CA LYS A 359 9.62 -32.58 -12.00
C LYS A 359 8.12 -32.67 -11.71
N GLY A 360 7.30 -31.68 -12.10
CA GLY A 360 5.86 -31.68 -11.87
C GLY A 360 5.48 -31.49 -10.40
N THR A 361 6.35 -30.86 -9.59
CA THR A 361 6.03 -30.56 -8.19
C THR A 361 4.84 -29.61 -8.09
N ASN A 362 4.07 -29.75 -7.00
CA ASN A 362 2.87 -28.93 -6.79
C ASN A 362 3.23 -27.43 -6.71
N LEU A 363 2.50 -26.60 -7.45
CA LEU A 363 2.66 -25.15 -7.51
C LEU A 363 2.68 -24.47 -6.13
N ILE A 364 1.91 -24.97 -5.16
CA ILE A 364 1.91 -24.44 -3.78
C ILE A 364 3.31 -24.53 -3.16
N CYS A 365 3.97 -25.69 -3.29
CA CYS A 365 5.33 -25.88 -2.76
C CYS A 365 6.36 -25.04 -3.52
N VAL A 366 6.25 -24.97 -4.85
CA VAL A 366 7.11 -24.13 -5.70
C VAL A 366 7.05 -22.66 -5.26
N ARG A 367 5.86 -22.13 -4.94
CA ARG A 367 5.72 -20.74 -4.46
C ARG A 367 6.42 -20.50 -3.13
N LYS A 368 6.36 -21.45 -2.20
CA LYS A 368 7.02 -21.31 -0.89
C LYS A 368 8.55 -21.30 -0.98
N HIS A 369 9.12 -21.88 -2.03
CA HIS A 369 10.55 -21.71 -2.33
C HIS A 369 10.91 -20.24 -2.60
N TYR A 370 10.09 -19.46 -3.33
CA TYR A 370 10.35 -18.02 -3.48
C TYR A 370 10.26 -17.25 -2.15
N HIS A 371 9.36 -17.67 -1.25
CA HIS A 371 9.28 -17.09 0.10
C HIS A 371 10.55 -17.37 0.89
N PHE A 372 11.06 -18.59 0.80
CA PHE A 372 12.33 -18.98 1.43
C PHE A 372 13.53 -18.25 0.83
N LEU A 373 13.58 -18.05 -0.49
CA LEU A 373 14.64 -17.28 -1.13
C LEU A 373 14.69 -15.83 -0.63
N LEU A 374 13.53 -15.18 -0.54
CA LEU A 374 13.41 -13.84 0.02
C LEU A 374 13.87 -13.82 1.48
N PHE A 375 13.39 -14.77 2.28
CA PHE A 375 13.78 -14.93 3.68
C PHE A 375 15.29 -15.07 3.87
N LEU A 376 15.94 -15.93 3.07
CA LEU A 376 17.37 -16.18 3.17
C LEU A 376 18.18 -14.93 2.85
N ASN A 377 17.89 -14.27 1.72
CA ASN A 377 18.62 -13.07 1.32
C ASN A 377 18.42 -11.92 2.32
N THR A 378 17.21 -11.74 2.84
CA THR A 378 16.93 -10.71 3.85
C THR A 378 17.63 -10.99 5.19
N ASN A 379 17.59 -12.22 5.70
CA ASN A 379 18.28 -12.56 6.95
C ASN A 379 19.80 -12.47 6.82
N LEU A 380 20.39 -12.78 5.66
CA LEU A 380 21.82 -12.56 5.42
C LEU A 380 22.19 -11.08 5.58
N ALA A 381 21.32 -10.17 5.15
CA ALA A 381 21.50 -8.74 5.40
C ALA A 381 21.46 -8.38 6.88
N PHE A 382 20.51 -8.97 7.61
CA PHE A 382 20.34 -8.73 9.04
C PHE A 382 21.55 -9.21 9.83
N TRP A 383 22.04 -10.42 9.56
CA TRP A 383 23.24 -10.97 10.20
C TRP A 383 24.52 -10.22 9.84
N ALA A 384 24.61 -9.70 8.60
CA ALA A 384 25.72 -8.85 8.20
C ALA A 384 25.63 -7.41 8.75
N GLY A 385 24.53 -7.04 9.42
CA GLY A 385 24.28 -5.68 9.90
C GLY A 385 24.14 -4.65 8.76
N LYS A 386 23.76 -5.10 7.55
CA LYS A 386 23.70 -4.27 6.32
C LYS A 386 22.27 -3.93 5.90
N VAL A 387 21.42 -3.54 6.86
CA VAL A 387 20.02 -3.20 6.59
C VAL A 387 19.88 -1.99 5.67
N GLU A 388 20.78 -1.01 5.77
CA GLU A 388 20.80 0.15 4.84
C GLU A 388 20.94 -0.33 3.38
N LEU A 389 21.92 -1.21 3.12
CA LEU A 389 22.15 -1.77 1.79
C LEU A 389 20.94 -2.57 1.30
N LEU A 390 20.35 -3.41 2.17
CA LEU A 390 19.14 -4.17 1.85
C LEU A 390 17.99 -3.23 1.47
N THR A 391 17.76 -2.18 2.25
CA THR A 391 16.68 -1.22 2.02
C THR A 391 16.87 -0.56 0.67
N ILE A 392 18.08 -0.07 0.37
CA ILE A 392 18.43 0.52 -0.91
C ILE A 392 18.15 -0.44 -2.07
N VAL A 393 18.61 -1.68 -1.96
CA VAL A 393 18.43 -2.69 -3.00
C VAL A 393 16.94 -3.00 -3.21
N LEU A 394 16.17 -3.21 -2.15
CA LEU A 394 14.73 -3.49 -2.25
C LEU A 394 13.95 -2.29 -2.81
N SER A 395 14.36 -1.06 -2.49
CA SER A 395 13.80 0.17 -3.06
C SER A 395 13.98 0.27 -4.57
N PHE A 396 14.95 -0.43 -5.18
CA PHE A 396 15.08 -0.53 -6.63
C PHE A 396 14.40 -1.76 -7.21
N ILE A 397 14.50 -2.91 -6.53
CA ILE A 397 13.91 -4.16 -7.02
C ILE A 397 12.38 -4.06 -7.07
N LEU A 398 11.72 -3.48 -6.06
CA LEU A 398 10.27 -3.40 -6.03
C LEU A 398 9.70 -2.56 -7.19
N PRO A 399 10.15 -1.31 -7.43
CA PRO A 399 9.68 -0.55 -8.57
C PRO A 399 10.07 -1.17 -9.92
N LEU A 400 11.20 -1.89 -10.01
CA LEU A 400 11.57 -2.64 -11.20
C LEU A 400 10.56 -3.75 -11.52
N PHE A 401 10.11 -4.52 -10.52
CA PHE A 401 9.09 -5.56 -10.72
C PHE A 401 7.75 -4.95 -11.16
N ILE A 402 7.35 -3.82 -10.58
CA ILE A 402 6.15 -3.07 -11.01
C ILE A 402 6.30 -2.61 -12.47
N LEU A 403 7.46 -2.07 -12.84
CA LEU A 403 7.73 -1.62 -14.21
C LEU A 403 7.69 -2.78 -15.21
N ILE A 404 8.33 -3.91 -14.90
CA ILE A 404 8.31 -5.11 -15.75
C ILE A 404 6.88 -5.56 -16.00
N GLU A 405 6.04 -5.54 -14.97
CA GLU A 405 4.64 -5.97 -15.08
C GLU A 405 3.78 -4.99 -15.90
N ILE A 406 3.98 -3.68 -15.73
CA ILE A 406 3.36 -2.66 -16.59
C ILE A 406 3.79 -2.86 -18.05
N LEU A 407 5.09 -3.09 -18.30
CA LEU A 407 5.62 -3.33 -19.65
C LEU A 407 5.08 -4.62 -20.26
N ARG A 408 4.98 -5.71 -19.47
CA ARG A 408 4.36 -6.97 -19.90
C ARG A 408 2.92 -6.73 -20.36
N LYS A 409 2.13 -6.03 -19.55
CA LYS A 409 0.72 -5.77 -19.88
C LYS A 409 0.55 -4.84 -21.08
N ASN A 410 1.38 -3.82 -21.17
CA ASN A 410 1.45 -2.94 -22.34
C ASN A 410 1.77 -3.73 -23.61
N TYR A 411 2.71 -4.68 -23.53
CA TYR A 411 3.08 -5.52 -24.66
C TYR A 411 1.94 -6.46 -25.06
N GLU A 412 1.32 -7.15 -24.10
CA GLU A 412 0.16 -8.03 -24.30
C GLU A 412 -0.99 -7.32 -25.03
N ASN A 413 -1.24 -6.04 -24.70
CA ASN A 413 -2.29 -5.24 -25.35
C ASN A 413 -1.85 -4.65 -26.71
N ALA A 414 -0.56 -4.39 -26.93
CA ALA A 414 -0.05 -3.70 -28.12
C ALA A 414 0.48 -4.63 -29.22
N PHE A 415 0.72 -5.90 -28.91
CA PHE A 415 1.27 -6.91 -29.83
C PHE A 415 0.51 -8.24 -29.67
N ASP A 416 -0.01 -8.77 -30.77
CA ASP A 416 -0.77 -10.04 -30.82
C ASP A 416 0.11 -11.31 -30.67
N SER A 417 1.38 -11.17 -30.24
CA SER A 417 2.35 -12.28 -30.22
C SER A 417 2.63 -12.82 -28.82
N ASN A 418 2.82 -14.15 -28.76
CA ASN A 418 3.15 -14.91 -27.56
C ASN A 418 4.58 -14.54 -27.09
N ASN A 419 4.69 -13.49 -26.27
CA ASN A 419 5.96 -12.93 -25.80
C ASN A 419 6.71 -13.93 -24.91
N TRP A 420 8.04 -14.01 -25.02
CA TRP A 420 8.90 -14.75 -24.09
C TRP A 420 8.70 -14.31 -22.63
N LEU A 421 8.47 -13.01 -22.37
CA LEU A 421 8.12 -12.53 -21.02
C LEU A 421 6.79 -13.14 -20.55
N ASN A 422 5.79 -13.19 -21.42
CA ASN A 422 4.51 -13.81 -21.09
C ASN A 422 4.70 -15.32 -20.83
N LEU A 423 5.49 -16.02 -21.65
CA LEU A 423 5.81 -17.44 -21.45
C LEU A 423 6.62 -17.71 -20.17
N PHE A 424 7.48 -16.79 -19.75
CA PHE A 424 8.22 -16.91 -18.50
C PHE A 424 7.29 -16.75 -17.30
N PHE A 425 6.49 -15.68 -17.26
CA PHE A 425 5.62 -15.41 -16.12
C PHE A 425 4.39 -16.35 -16.06
N THR A 426 3.83 -16.77 -17.20
CA THR A 426 2.68 -17.69 -17.25
C THR A 426 2.94 -19.05 -16.61
N ARG A 427 4.20 -19.50 -16.56
CA ARG A 427 4.58 -20.76 -15.87
C ARG A 427 4.38 -20.72 -14.36
N PHE A 428 4.19 -19.53 -13.79
CA PHE A 428 4.11 -19.32 -12.34
C PHE A 428 2.76 -18.73 -11.90
N ILE A 429 1.79 -18.61 -12.82
CA ILE A 429 0.46 -18.06 -12.58
C ILE A 429 -0.39 -19.04 -11.77
N ASP A 430 -0.94 -18.58 -10.65
CA ASP A 430 -2.00 -19.25 -9.90
C ASP A 430 -3.39 -18.75 -10.36
N ASP A 431 -4.48 -19.40 -9.93
CA ASP A 431 -5.87 -18.99 -10.20
C ASP A 431 -6.13 -17.50 -9.93
N ARG A 432 -5.42 -16.92 -8.94
CA ARG A 432 -5.49 -15.50 -8.56
C ARG A 432 -4.84 -14.54 -9.58
N ASP A 433 -3.83 -15.02 -10.32
CA ASP A 433 -3.08 -14.25 -11.31
C ASP A 433 -3.64 -14.45 -12.75
N ARG A 434 -4.66 -15.31 -12.92
CA ARG A 434 -5.22 -15.66 -14.25
C ARG A 434 -5.98 -14.53 -14.96
N HIS A 435 -6.26 -13.42 -14.27
CA HIS A 435 -7.16 -12.37 -14.79
C HIS A 435 -6.56 -10.97 -14.83
N GLY A 436 -5.31 -10.79 -15.27
CA GLY A 436 -4.81 -9.45 -15.64
C GLY A 436 -3.34 -9.24 -15.34
N LEU A 437 -3.04 -8.84 -14.10
CA LEU A 437 -1.70 -8.59 -13.60
C LEU A 437 -1.20 -9.76 -12.75
N ILE A 438 0.10 -10.04 -12.83
CA ILE A 438 0.79 -11.09 -12.07
C ILE A 438 1.41 -10.44 -10.84
N LEU A 439 0.64 -10.39 -9.75
CA LEU A 439 0.99 -9.58 -8.58
C LEU A 439 1.54 -10.39 -7.41
N THR A 440 1.42 -11.71 -7.41
CA THR A 440 1.88 -12.56 -6.30
C THR A 440 3.33 -12.27 -5.88
N HIS A 441 4.24 -12.07 -6.85
CA HIS A 441 5.65 -11.74 -6.58
C HIS A 441 5.85 -10.29 -6.11
N ILE A 442 5.08 -9.34 -6.65
CA ILE A 442 5.12 -7.94 -6.23
C ILE A 442 4.61 -7.81 -4.80
N TYR A 443 3.53 -8.52 -4.44
CA TYR A 443 2.98 -8.52 -3.09
C TYR A 443 3.92 -9.16 -2.09
N LEU A 444 4.55 -10.29 -2.41
CA LEU A 444 5.54 -10.93 -1.54
C LEU A 444 6.70 -9.97 -1.24
N LEU A 445 7.24 -9.32 -2.28
CA LEU A 445 8.34 -8.38 -2.12
C LEU A 445 7.91 -7.11 -1.36
N ALA A 446 6.76 -6.54 -1.68
CA ALA A 446 6.21 -5.36 -1.03
C ALA A 446 5.89 -5.65 0.45
N GLY A 447 5.27 -6.78 0.76
CA GLY A 447 4.97 -7.18 2.13
C GLY A 447 6.21 -7.26 3.01
N ALA A 448 7.32 -7.80 2.49
CA ALA A 448 8.59 -7.82 3.23
C ALA A 448 9.26 -6.44 3.30
N TYR A 449 9.22 -5.67 2.21
CA TYR A 449 9.93 -4.39 2.10
C TYR A 449 9.27 -3.26 2.89
N LEU A 450 7.94 -3.11 2.80
CA LEU A 450 7.24 -1.93 3.32
C LEU A 450 7.39 -1.75 4.84
N PRO A 451 7.31 -2.78 5.70
CA PRO A 451 7.58 -2.63 7.13
C PRO A 451 9.01 -2.16 7.43
N ILE A 452 10.00 -2.67 6.69
CA ILE A 452 11.41 -2.27 6.83
C ILE A 452 11.57 -0.81 6.41
N ALA A 453 11.05 -0.47 5.21
CA ALA A 453 11.12 0.87 4.68
C ALA A 453 10.41 1.89 5.58
N ALA A 454 9.27 1.54 6.18
CA ALA A 454 8.56 2.42 7.09
C ALA A 454 9.46 2.81 8.27
N ASP A 455 10.04 1.85 8.98
CA ASP A 455 10.89 2.16 10.13
C ASP A 455 12.19 2.89 9.74
N VAL A 456 12.86 2.43 8.67
CA VAL A 456 14.10 3.07 8.18
C VAL A 456 13.86 4.52 7.79
N ILE A 457 12.72 4.84 7.17
CA ILE A 457 12.46 6.20 6.73
C ILE A 457 11.89 7.07 7.86
N PHE A 458 11.03 6.53 8.72
CA PHE A 458 10.36 7.32 9.74
C PHE A 458 11.11 7.43 11.06
N SER A 459 12.07 6.55 11.34
CA SER A 459 12.78 6.55 12.64
C SER A 459 13.68 7.77 12.82
N ASN A 460 13.51 8.46 13.95
CA ASN A 460 14.31 9.63 14.32
C ASN A 460 15.74 9.29 14.69
N THR A 461 16.02 8.02 15.03
CA THR A 461 17.39 7.57 15.31
C THR A 461 18.28 7.72 14.09
N HIS A 462 17.66 7.76 12.90
CA HIS A 462 18.33 8.01 11.64
C HIS A 462 18.47 9.49 11.28
N TYR A 463 18.01 10.43 12.11
CA TYR A 463 18.12 11.87 11.84
C TYR A 463 19.00 12.56 12.90
N ILE A 464 19.99 13.32 12.44
CA ILE A 464 20.81 14.19 13.28
C ILE A 464 20.16 15.56 13.29
N TYR A 465 19.73 16.00 14.47
CA TYR A 465 19.13 17.32 14.69
C TYR A 465 20.23 18.30 15.13
N ASP A 466 20.56 19.25 14.26
CA ASP A 466 21.29 20.47 14.61
C ASP A 466 20.29 21.65 14.60
N LYS A 467 20.56 22.71 15.38
CA LYS A 467 19.64 23.85 15.62
C LYS A 467 19.13 24.53 14.35
N LYS A 468 19.77 24.31 13.18
CA LYS A 468 19.38 24.87 11.88
C LYS A 468 19.22 23.82 10.78
N GLU A 469 19.59 22.55 11.01
CA GLU A 469 19.67 21.52 9.97
C GLU A 469 19.31 20.13 10.53
N ILE A 470 18.56 19.35 9.76
CA ILE A 470 18.32 17.94 10.04
C ILE A 470 18.96 17.10 8.93
N ARG A 471 19.84 16.16 9.29
CA ARG A 471 20.57 15.31 8.34
C ARG A 471 20.24 13.84 8.54
N TYR A 472 19.97 13.10 7.49
CA TYR A 472 19.76 11.65 7.58
C TYR A 472 21.09 10.88 7.67
N LEU A 473 21.25 10.04 8.69
CA LEU A 473 22.36 9.11 8.89
C LEU A 473 21.84 7.78 9.48
N PHE A 474 22.07 6.67 8.80
CA PHE A 474 21.60 5.35 9.25
C PHE A 474 22.36 4.86 10.50
N ARG A 475 21.75 4.96 11.70
CA ARG A 475 22.36 4.58 12.99
C ARG A 475 21.85 3.30 13.65
N GLU A 476 20.54 3.13 13.82
CA GLU A 476 19.98 2.05 14.65
C GLU A 476 18.90 1.25 13.93
N THR A 477 18.87 -0.07 14.11
CA THR A 477 17.90 -0.95 13.43
C THR A 477 17.04 -1.70 14.43
N ASN A 478 15.73 -1.58 14.30
CA ASN A 478 14.80 -2.43 15.03
C ASN A 478 14.62 -3.76 14.26
N LEU A 479 15.63 -4.62 14.35
CA LEU A 479 15.63 -5.89 13.62
C LEU A 479 14.44 -6.80 13.99
N PHE A 480 13.98 -6.72 15.24
CA PHE A 480 12.84 -7.52 15.70
C PHE A 480 11.54 -7.07 15.02
N LEU A 481 11.30 -5.76 14.90
CA LEU A 481 10.22 -5.19 14.10
C LEU A 481 10.26 -5.70 12.65
N TYR A 482 11.42 -5.72 12.01
CA TYR A 482 11.56 -6.19 10.62
C TYR A 482 11.25 -7.67 10.47
N CYS A 483 11.66 -8.46 11.46
CA CYS A 483 11.41 -9.89 11.48
C CYS A 483 9.94 -10.24 11.72
N SER A 484 9.17 -9.41 12.43
CA SER A 484 7.73 -9.67 12.66
C SER A 484 6.97 -9.91 11.36
N GLY A 485 7.14 -9.03 10.37
CA GLY A 485 6.54 -9.15 9.05
C GLY A 485 7.15 -10.30 8.25
N LEU A 486 8.48 -10.33 8.15
CA LEU A 486 9.21 -11.32 7.33
C LEU A 486 8.95 -12.77 7.77
N TYR A 487 8.96 -13.05 9.07
CA TYR A 487 8.80 -14.41 9.60
C TYR A 487 7.35 -14.87 9.49
N SER A 488 6.38 -13.95 9.62
CA SER A 488 4.96 -14.26 9.42
C SER A 488 4.65 -14.73 8.00
N ILE A 489 5.19 -14.06 6.98
CA ILE A 489 4.96 -14.42 5.57
C ILE A 489 5.88 -15.54 5.08
N CYS A 490 7.16 -15.50 5.40
CA CYS A 490 8.10 -16.45 4.81
C CYS A 490 8.11 -17.80 5.51
N ILE A 491 7.97 -17.83 6.84
CA ILE A 491 7.94 -19.06 7.62
C ILE A 491 6.49 -19.45 7.92
N GLY A 492 5.75 -18.58 8.62
CA GLY A 492 4.40 -18.87 9.09
C GLY A 492 3.47 -19.32 7.97
N ASP A 493 3.26 -18.47 6.98
CA ASP A 493 2.38 -18.76 5.82
C ASP A 493 2.91 -19.94 4.97
N SER A 494 4.22 -20.15 4.87
CA SER A 494 4.79 -21.34 4.23
C SER A 494 4.39 -22.64 4.95
N PHE A 495 4.59 -22.69 6.27
CA PHE A 495 4.26 -23.87 7.07
C PHE A 495 2.75 -24.05 7.26
N ALA A 496 1.96 -22.99 7.26
CA ALA A 496 0.50 -23.06 7.23
C ALA A 496 0.01 -23.77 5.98
N ALA A 497 0.55 -23.40 4.81
CA ALA A 497 0.19 -24.02 3.54
C ALA A 497 0.66 -25.48 3.43
N ILE A 498 1.86 -25.79 3.94
CA ILE A 498 2.38 -27.17 3.94
C ILE A 498 1.60 -28.04 4.92
N GLY A 499 1.43 -27.58 6.16
CA GLY A 499 0.69 -28.29 7.21
C GLY A 499 -0.77 -28.49 6.86
N GLY A 500 -1.43 -27.45 6.32
CA GLY A 500 -2.82 -27.53 5.87
C GLY A 500 -3.03 -28.43 4.66
N ARG A 501 -1.99 -28.66 3.86
CA ARG A 501 -2.02 -29.64 2.77
C ARG A 501 -1.82 -31.07 3.26
N LEU A 502 -0.90 -31.28 4.21
CA LEU A 502 -0.66 -32.62 4.77
C LEU A 502 -1.88 -33.12 5.54
N TYR A 503 -2.62 -32.21 6.19
CA TYR A 503 -3.79 -32.54 6.99
C TYR A 503 -4.99 -31.67 6.60
N LEU A 504 -5.83 -32.24 5.73
CA LEU A 504 -6.98 -31.59 5.10
C LEU A 504 -8.19 -31.39 6.03
N THR A 505 -8.22 -32.08 7.18
CA THR A 505 -9.35 -32.05 8.13
C THR A 505 -8.87 -31.96 9.59
N PRO A 506 -9.62 -31.29 10.48
CA PRO A 506 -10.81 -30.49 10.19
C PRO A 506 -10.49 -29.12 9.54
N LYS A 507 -11.37 -28.67 8.63
CA LYS A 507 -11.32 -27.32 8.06
C LYS A 507 -11.96 -26.33 9.03
N ILE A 508 -11.47 -25.10 9.05
CA ILE A 508 -12.04 -24.02 9.86
C ILE A 508 -13.34 -23.56 9.19
N THR A 509 -14.45 -23.58 9.93
CA THR A 509 -15.75 -23.11 9.46
C THR A 509 -15.67 -21.63 9.04
N ASN A 510 -16.33 -21.25 7.94
CA ASN A 510 -16.33 -19.89 7.38
C ASN A 510 -14.97 -19.37 6.90
N THR A 511 -14.05 -20.26 6.49
CA THR A 511 -12.77 -19.89 5.85
C THR A 511 -12.65 -20.52 4.45
N ASN A 512 -11.83 -19.93 3.58
CA ASN A 512 -11.56 -20.46 2.24
C ASN A 512 -10.57 -21.65 2.32
N ASN A 513 -11.08 -22.84 2.68
CA ASN A 513 -10.32 -24.09 2.72
C ASN A 513 -9.11 -24.11 3.69
N LYS A 514 -9.07 -23.22 4.69
CA LYS A 514 -8.00 -23.24 5.71
C LYS A 514 -8.29 -24.29 6.78
N SER A 515 -7.25 -24.89 7.33
CA SER A 515 -7.37 -25.96 8.33
C SER A 515 -6.87 -25.53 9.71
N TYR A 516 -7.41 -26.14 10.76
CA TYR A 516 -6.96 -25.88 12.14
C TYR A 516 -5.49 -26.25 12.32
N LEU A 517 -5.01 -27.27 11.61
CA LEU A 517 -3.60 -27.63 11.59
C LEU A 517 -2.77 -26.57 10.87
N GLY A 518 -3.20 -26.03 9.73
CA GLY A 518 -2.50 -24.92 9.08
C GLY A 518 -2.33 -23.71 10.02
N PHE A 519 -3.39 -23.35 10.75
CA PHE A 519 -3.34 -22.32 11.79
C PHE A 519 -2.33 -22.64 12.90
N PHE A 520 -2.33 -23.88 13.41
CA PHE A 520 -1.40 -24.31 14.45
C PHE A 520 0.06 -24.30 13.98
N PHE A 521 0.31 -24.79 12.76
CA PHE A 521 1.63 -24.76 12.14
C PHE A 521 2.13 -23.32 11.93
N PHE A 522 1.26 -22.41 11.50
CA PHE A 522 1.59 -20.99 11.46
C PHE A 522 2.07 -20.50 12.82
N PHE A 523 1.22 -20.65 13.84
CA PHE A 523 1.49 -20.15 15.18
C PHE A 523 2.82 -20.70 15.73
N CYS A 524 2.99 -22.03 15.74
CA CYS A 524 4.18 -22.65 16.30
C CYS A 524 5.46 -22.27 15.55
N THR A 525 5.43 -22.28 14.22
CA THR A 525 6.64 -22.03 13.44
C THR A 525 7.04 -20.55 13.46
N THR A 526 6.08 -19.62 13.41
CA THR A 526 6.37 -18.19 13.60
C THR A 526 6.88 -17.92 15.03
N PHE A 527 6.28 -18.50 16.05
CA PHE A 527 6.69 -18.30 17.44
C PHE A 527 8.11 -18.81 17.70
N VAL A 528 8.40 -20.06 17.33
CA VAL A 528 9.72 -20.67 17.52
C VAL A 528 10.78 -19.93 16.70
N SER A 529 10.47 -19.54 15.47
CA SER A 529 11.45 -18.85 14.63
C SER A 529 11.76 -17.43 15.11
N LEU A 530 10.76 -16.67 15.57
CA LEU A 530 10.99 -15.36 16.18
C LEU A 530 11.76 -15.47 17.50
N LEU A 531 11.43 -16.45 18.35
CA LEU A 531 12.19 -16.72 19.58
C LEU A 531 13.65 -17.06 19.29
N PHE A 532 13.88 -17.97 18.34
CA PHE A 532 15.22 -18.37 17.94
C PHE A 532 16.02 -17.18 17.42
N PHE A 533 15.40 -16.34 16.57
CA PHE A 533 16.03 -15.13 16.06
C PHE A 533 16.34 -14.13 17.18
N SER A 534 15.39 -13.91 18.11
CA SER A 534 15.61 -13.03 19.27
C SER A 534 16.81 -13.49 20.09
N TYR A 535 16.89 -14.79 20.38
CA TYR A 535 17.99 -15.39 21.14
C TYR A 535 19.35 -15.22 20.43
N LEU A 536 19.39 -15.34 19.10
CA LEU A 536 20.62 -15.13 18.33
C LEU A 536 21.11 -13.68 18.37
N GLN A 537 20.21 -12.70 18.54
CA GLN A 537 20.59 -11.29 18.58
C GLN A 537 21.06 -10.85 19.96
N LYS A 538 20.29 -11.20 20.97
CA LYS A 538 20.62 -10.97 22.37
C LYS A 538 20.24 -12.26 23.10
N PRO A 539 21.18 -12.92 23.78
CA PRO A 539 20.93 -14.22 24.43
C PRO A 539 20.08 -14.08 25.71
N ASP A 540 19.00 -13.30 25.64
CA ASP A 540 18.03 -13.04 26.69
C ASP A 540 16.61 -13.21 26.13
N PHE A 541 15.72 -13.86 26.89
CA PHE A 541 14.33 -14.13 26.51
C PHE A 541 13.39 -12.93 26.75
N THR A 542 13.88 -11.70 26.56
CA THR A 542 13.09 -10.48 26.86
C THR A 542 11.86 -10.36 25.97
N ASN A 543 11.93 -10.82 24.72
CA ASN A 543 10.90 -10.55 23.71
C ASN A 543 9.86 -11.68 23.55
N VAL A 544 9.75 -12.59 24.53
CA VAL A 544 8.86 -13.78 24.44
C VAL A 544 7.40 -13.38 24.29
N LYS A 545 6.98 -12.33 25.01
CA LYS A 545 5.62 -11.78 24.98
C LYS A 545 5.27 -11.29 23.58
N GLU A 546 6.14 -10.52 22.96
CA GLU A 546 5.97 -9.96 21.62
C GLU A 546 5.96 -11.10 20.59
N CYS A 547 6.89 -12.06 20.68
CA CYS A 547 6.91 -13.25 19.83
C CYS A 547 5.58 -14.01 19.88
N PHE A 548 5.04 -14.23 21.07
CA PHE A 548 3.78 -14.95 21.27
C PHE A 548 2.61 -14.21 20.64
N ILE A 549 2.51 -12.91 20.91
CA ILE A 549 1.39 -12.08 20.46
C ILE A 549 1.39 -11.92 18.93
N ILE A 550 2.55 -11.64 18.33
CA ILE A 550 2.70 -11.55 16.86
C ILE A 550 2.28 -12.87 16.21
N SER A 551 2.73 -14.00 16.77
CA SER A 551 2.42 -15.32 16.21
C SER A 551 0.94 -15.66 16.35
N LEU A 552 0.31 -15.32 17.49
CA LEU A 552 -1.12 -15.59 17.73
C LEU A 552 -2.01 -14.73 16.82
N PHE A 553 -1.83 -13.40 16.84
CA PHE A 553 -2.63 -12.50 16.02
C PHE A 553 -2.37 -12.73 14.54
N GLY A 554 -1.12 -13.00 14.15
CA GLY A 554 -0.76 -13.38 12.79
C GLY A 554 -1.46 -14.66 12.33
N ALA A 555 -1.49 -15.71 13.16
CA ALA A 555 -2.18 -16.95 12.83
C ALA A 555 -3.69 -16.75 12.65
N ILE A 556 -4.33 -15.98 13.54
CA ILE A 556 -5.77 -15.71 13.43
C ILE A 556 -6.04 -14.85 12.19
N PHE A 557 -5.20 -13.86 11.92
CA PHE A 557 -5.36 -13.01 10.74
C PHE A 557 -5.20 -13.84 9.45
N GLU A 558 -4.15 -14.66 9.36
CA GLU A 558 -3.94 -15.59 8.25
C GLU A 558 -5.18 -16.48 8.06
N ALA A 559 -5.67 -17.14 9.10
CA ALA A 559 -6.78 -18.09 8.99
C ALA A 559 -8.09 -17.49 8.41
N TYR A 560 -8.30 -16.18 8.53
CA TYR A 560 -9.52 -15.51 8.05
C TYR A 560 -9.29 -14.51 6.92
N LEU A 561 -8.05 -14.33 6.47
CA LEU A 561 -7.74 -13.49 5.33
C LEU A 561 -7.94 -14.26 4.03
N ASN A 562 -8.75 -13.69 3.13
CA ASN A 562 -9.14 -14.32 1.88
C ASN A 562 -8.23 -13.93 0.70
N ASP A 563 -7.82 -12.65 0.62
CA ASP A 563 -7.08 -12.08 -0.51
C ASP A 563 -5.85 -11.27 -0.05
N ILE A 564 -4.81 -11.24 -0.88
CA ILE A 564 -3.58 -10.44 -0.70
C ILE A 564 -2.87 -10.67 0.65
N ASP A 565 -2.85 -11.94 1.07
CA ASP A 565 -2.06 -12.47 2.19
C ASP A 565 -0.60 -11.99 2.16
N ASN A 566 0.05 -12.07 1.00
CA ASN A 566 1.45 -11.71 0.85
C ASN A 566 1.76 -10.22 1.11
N LEU A 567 0.79 -9.32 1.03
CA LEU A 567 0.98 -7.89 1.34
C LEU A 567 0.49 -7.56 2.75
N LEU A 568 -0.71 -8.03 3.08
CA LEU A 568 -1.42 -7.62 4.29
C LEU A 568 -0.89 -8.30 5.54
N LEU A 569 -0.48 -9.57 5.46
CA LEU A 569 -0.03 -10.30 6.64
C LEU A 569 1.22 -9.65 7.26
N PRO A 570 2.28 -9.29 6.50
CA PRO A 570 3.42 -8.57 7.07
C PRO A 570 3.08 -7.21 7.67
N ILE A 571 2.24 -6.42 6.99
CA ILE A 571 1.82 -5.09 7.46
C ILE A 571 1.00 -5.24 8.74
N PHE A 572 0.13 -6.23 8.80
CA PHE A 572 -0.65 -6.53 9.99
C PHE A 572 0.22 -6.99 11.16
N SER A 573 1.19 -7.88 10.93
CA SER A 573 2.18 -8.31 11.95
C SER A 573 3.00 -7.12 12.46
N PHE A 574 3.39 -6.21 11.57
CA PHE A 574 4.01 -4.93 11.94
C PHE A 574 3.09 -4.09 12.83
N CYS A 575 1.82 -3.91 12.46
CA CYS A 575 0.84 -3.22 13.31
C CYS A 575 0.71 -3.85 14.69
N VAL A 576 0.64 -5.18 14.76
CA VAL A 576 0.56 -5.92 16.04
C VAL A 576 1.78 -5.59 16.88
N TYR A 577 2.99 -5.69 16.34
CA TYR A 577 4.19 -5.34 17.10
C TYR A 577 4.12 -3.90 17.64
N LEU A 578 3.72 -2.92 16.82
CA LEU A 578 3.57 -1.52 17.25
C LEU A 578 2.54 -1.31 18.37
N CYS A 579 1.57 -2.23 18.53
CA CYS A 579 0.59 -2.16 19.60
C CYS A 579 1.19 -2.54 20.96
N PHE A 580 2.13 -3.49 20.96
CA PHE A 580 2.64 -4.17 22.15
C PHE A 580 4.09 -3.82 22.51
N GLU A 581 4.81 -3.14 21.62
CA GLU A 581 6.11 -2.51 21.92
C GLU A 581 5.92 -1.51 23.08
N GLU A 582 6.77 -1.65 24.10
CA GLU A 582 6.74 -0.89 25.35
C GLU A 582 7.27 0.53 25.23
#